data_AF-A0A177T330-F1
#
_entry.id   AF-A0A177T330-F1
#
_cell.length_a   1.000
_cell.length_b   1.000
_cell.length_c   1.000
_cell.angle_alpha   90.00
_cell.angle_beta   90.00
_cell.angle_gamma   90.00
#
_symmetry.space_group_name_H-M   'P 1'
#
loop_
_entity.id
_entity.type
_entity.pdbx_description
1 polymer ?
#
loop_
_entity_poly.entity_id
_entity_poly.type
_entity_poly.pdbx_seq_one_letter_code
_entity_poly.pdbx_strand_id
1 'polypeptide(L)'
;MFTHTRADLCVTQKQVWYWWKRRSASVWQRDSDPFVSLSTALGDSMLAGEVGQEQAATIMNEYCASRRSPSNTSLPGSASTPPIPTTDVRAKTIWKEGKPRAFAMYAIGIIASLGARTIEISLDATYGTNSSGHDLFAVLAELDGTGVPLLYLFMDTKDMLGDGRRIEILVEALRILKGMGLSPQFVGCDKDQAEINAIQTVWPNSKVQLCYWHVRRALRQRFSNSKATSTSTYHPFEAAATVSGLEPCWGVSSQRRHSDNPSICKCSCRSETSWDKPGRLEIPKDQNEMMINFVSRHFNLHPLFPNLAGTTLTSEPIRIQAATETYLFCRQRGWARLWAYLWTNWYNPDDWKLWARSSHPTIPVLKTTMICESHWRLIKHDYLHRFSRPRIDHVIHILRTRVLPQIVMRITSLLTGNLRMAMPSWRKEFVKLWRKSEGREVSPESLTRYRTSPDLWVCGCEAFLGSRFLICKHLISMVQPMSTSNLKRIQRHREPPLWTHPALIPTSAAVQAGNVQSVESSAVGDAEGRDEEDNADVRFEEAAEWAADDDEENELVPVSTQFDEAVELLTRLQNLVVREKPWLSRAFIEAFMRGNRQNIKLLEEDEQRLRRQTMPNTWTPGQHGATMYLRGSGSA
;
A
#
# COMPACT_ATOMS: atom_id res chain seq x y z
N MET A 1 53.05 -44.47 32.07
CA MET A 1 51.69 -44.94 31.74
C MET A 1 50.79 -43.71 31.76
N PHE A 2 50.42 -43.20 30.59
CA PHE A 2 49.60 -41.99 30.43
C PHE A 2 48.16 -42.27 30.86
N THR A 3 47.66 -41.58 31.87
CA THR A 3 46.23 -41.55 32.21
C THR A 3 45.57 -40.42 31.43
N HIS A 4 44.84 -40.78 30.37
CA HIS A 4 43.95 -39.87 29.66
C HIS A 4 42.77 -39.49 30.58
N THR A 5 42.78 -38.26 31.11
CA THR A 5 41.58 -37.60 31.61
C THR A 5 40.76 -37.12 30.42
N ARG A 6 39.80 -37.95 30.00
CA ARG A 6 38.76 -37.54 29.06
C ARG A 6 37.74 -36.73 29.85
N ALA A 7 37.85 -35.41 29.80
CA ALA A 7 36.83 -34.52 30.35
C ALA A 7 35.56 -34.64 29.49
N ASP A 8 34.57 -35.38 29.96
CA ASP A 8 33.22 -35.40 29.39
C ASP A 8 32.56 -34.04 29.64
N LEU A 9 32.79 -33.11 28.72
CA LEU A 9 32.03 -31.87 28.64
C LEU A 9 30.60 -32.22 28.20
N CYS A 10 29.68 -32.31 29.17
CA CYS A 10 28.26 -32.48 28.92
C CYS A 10 27.68 -31.18 28.33
N VAL A 11 27.85 -31.01 27.02
CA VAL A 11 27.38 -29.83 26.28
C VAL A 11 25.86 -29.89 26.16
N THR A 12 25.18 -28.91 26.75
CA THR A 12 23.71 -28.80 26.67
C THR A 12 23.27 -28.21 25.33
N GLN A 13 22.05 -28.53 24.88
CA GLN A 13 21.44 -27.93 23.69
C GLN A 13 21.41 -26.39 23.75
N LYS A 14 21.25 -25.81 24.94
CA LYS A 14 21.32 -24.36 25.16
C LYS A 14 22.73 -23.79 24.91
N GLN A 15 23.78 -24.51 25.31
CA GLN A 15 25.17 -24.12 25.04
C GLN A 15 25.51 -24.25 23.55
N VAL A 16 25.08 -25.34 22.89
CA VAL A 16 25.20 -25.47 21.42
C VAL A 16 24.48 -24.31 20.73
N TRP A 17 23.26 -23.99 21.15
CA TRP A 17 22.49 -22.88 20.57
C TRP A 17 23.15 -21.52 20.83
N TYR A 18 23.70 -21.31 22.03
CA TYR A 18 24.46 -20.10 22.35
C TYR A 18 25.71 -19.97 21.48
N TRP A 19 26.52 -21.02 21.34
CA TRP A 19 27.72 -20.99 20.50
C TRP A 19 27.38 -20.89 19.02
N TRP A 20 26.36 -21.60 18.55
CA TRP A 20 25.86 -21.47 17.18
C TRP A 20 25.35 -20.06 16.91
N LYS A 21 24.58 -19.47 17.83
CA LYS A 21 24.11 -18.08 17.74
C LYS A 21 25.28 -17.10 17.77
N ARG A 22 26.27 -17.29 18.64
CA ARG A 22 27.45 -16.42 18.77
C ARG A 22 28.36 -16.50 17.54
N ARG A 23 28.58 -17.70 17.00
CA ARG A 23 29.35 -17.94 15.77
C ARG A 23 28.61 -17.50 14.51
N SER A 24 27.28 -17.61 14.49
CA SER A 24 26.45 -17.05 13.42
C SER A 24 26.41 -15.52 13.52
N ALA A 25 26.41 -14.98 14.73
CA ALA A 25 26.44 -13.55 14.97
C ALA A 25 27.75 -12.90 14.55
N SER A 26 28.91 -13.56 14.73
CA SER A 26 30.20 -12.99 14.31
C SER A 26 30.31 -12.70 12.81
N VAL A 27 29.40 -13.25 11.98
CA VAL A 27 29.33 -12.93 10.55
C VAL A 27 28.87 -11.50 10.31
N TRP A 28 27.90 -11.02 11.10
CA TRP A 28 27.23 -9.73 10.92
C TRP A 28 27.46 -8.73 12.07
N GLN A 29 27.69 -9.20 13.29
CA GLN A 29 27.99 -8.39 14.47
C GLN A 29 29.50 -8.22 14.60
N ARG A 30 30.04 -7.16 13.96
CA ARG A 30 31.46 -6.82 14.00
C ARG A 30 31.84 -5.92 15.17
N ASP A 31 30.85 -5.24 15.76
CA ASP A 31 31.02 -4.39 16.93
C ASP A 31 29.81 -4.50 17.87
N SER A 32 29.98 -4.05 19.11
CA SER A 32 28.90 -3.89 20.08
C SER A 32 27.94 -2.78 19.68
N ASP A 33 28.42 -1.68 19.08
CA ASP A 33 27.60 -0.64 18.47
C ASP A 33 27.11 -1.10 17.08
N PRO A 34 25.80 -1.10 16.81
CA PRO A 34 25.27 -1.56 15.52
C PRO A 34 25.69 -0.70 14.32
N PHE A 35 25.91 0.60 14.47
CA PHE A 35 26.32 1.49 13.37
C PHE A 35 27.82 1.35 13.06
N VAL A 36 28.65 1.15 14.08
CA VAL A 36 30.07 0.80 13.89
C VAL A 36 30.18 -0.58 13.23
N SER A 37 29.41 -1.55 13.73
CA SER A 37 29.30 -2.90 13.17
C SER A 37 28.95 -2.87 11.68
N LEU A 38 27.94 -2.06 11.30
CA LEU A 38 27.54 -1.84 9.92
C LEU A 38 28.65 -1.23 9.05
N SER A 39 29.30 -0.19 9.56
CA SER A 39 30.37 0.51 8.84
C SER A 39 31.51 -0.45 8.52
N THR A 40 31.91 -1.27 9.50
CA THR A 40 32.93 -2.33 9.33
C THR A 40 32.47 -3.43 8.38
N ALA A 41 31.19 -3.85 8.44
CA ALA A 41 30.66 -4.92 7.60
C ALA A 41 30.44 -4.51 6.13
N LEU A 42 30.28 -3.22 5.86
CA LEU A 42 30.04 -2.67 4.53
C LEU A 42 31.30 -2.12 3.86
N GLY A 43 32.31 -1.71 4.64
CA GLY A 43 33.61 -1.26 4.12
C GLY A 43 33.43 -0.20 3.02
N ASP A 44 33.99 -0.47 1.84
CA ASP A 44 33.93 0.41 0.66
C ASP A 44 32.51 0.66 0.10
N SER A 45 31.50 -0.05 0.62
CA SER A 45 30.10 0.24 0.33
C SER A 45 29.56 1.43 1.13
N MET A 46 30.27 1.87 2.18
CA MET A 46 29.92 3.06 2.94
C MET A 46 30.25 4.33 2.16
N LEU A 47 29.29 5.24 2.13
CA LEU A 47 29.43 6.59 1.61
C LEU A 47 30.06 7.46 2.70
N ALA A 48 31.26 7.98 2.42
CA ALA A 48 31.98 8.86 3.33
C ALA A 48 31.60 10.33 3.14
N GLY A 49 31.59 11.08 4.25
CA GLY A 49 31.36 12.54 4.24
C GLY A 49 29.94 12.98 3.86
N GLU A 50 29.81 14.26 3.56
CA GLU A 50 28.56 14.86 3.08
C GLU A 50 28.32 14.51 1.62
N VAL A 51 27.74 13.33 1.37
CA VAL A 51 27.24 12.98 0.04
C VAL A 51 25.92 13.70 -0.23
N GLY A 52 25.98 14.71 -1.11
CA GLY A 52 24.83 15.38 -1.69
C GLY A 52 24.39 14.74 -3.01
N GLN A 53 23.54 15.45 -3.75
CA GLN A 53 22.97 14.97 -5.01
C GLN A 53 24.03 14.78 -6.11
N GLU A 54 24.99 15.71 -6.23
CA GLU A 54 26.04 15.68 -7.27
C GLU A 54 27.06 14.56 -7.04
N GLN A 55 27.48 14.36 -5.79
CA GLN A 55 28.37 13.27 -5.42
C GLN A 55 27.68 11.91 -5.66
N ALA A 56 26.39 11.80 -5.32
CA ALA A 56 25.61 10.60 -5.60
C ALA A 56 25.51 10.30 -7.11
N ALA A 57 25.39 11.33 -7.95
CA ALA A 57 25.43 11.18 -9.41
C ALA A 57 26.79 10.67 -9.90
N THR A 58 27.88 11.21 -9.35
CA THR A 58 29.25 10.76 -9.66
C THR A 58 29.43 9.28 -9.30
N ILE A 59 29.03 8.88 -8.09
CA ILE A 59 29.07 7.48 -7.62
C ILE A 59 28.26 6.57 -8.55
N MET A 60 27.09 7.00 -8.99
CA MET A 60 26.26 6.21 -9.91
C MET A 60 26.92 6.07 -11.29
N ASN A 61 27.53 7.15 -11.80
CA ASN A 61 28.24 7.12 -13.08
C ASN A 61 29.46 6.20 -13.05
N GLU A 62 30.27 6.28 -11.99
CA GLU A 62 31.41 5.38 -11.75
C GLU A 62 30.95 3.92 -11.65
N TYR A 63 29.88 3.67 -10.89
CA TYR A 63 29.30 2.34 -10.76
C TYR A 63 28.88 1.78 -12.13
N CYS A 64 28.11 2.55 -12.90
CA CYS A 64 27.69 2.18 -14.24
C CYS A 64 28.89 1.97 -15.18
N ALA A 65 29.90 2.84 -15.14
CA ALA A 65 31.09 2.75 -15.98
C ALA A 65 31.90 1.47 -15.70
N SER A 66 32.08 1.11 -14.44
CA SER A 66 32.80 -0.10 -14.01
C SER A 66 32.17 -1.42 -14.51
N ARG A 67 30.89 -1.37 -14.92
CA ARG A 67 30.09 -2.51 -15.35
C ARG A 67 29.79 -2.52 -16.85
N ARG A 68 30.26 -1.54 -17.62
CA ARG A 68 30.19 -1.59 -19.09
C ARG A 68 31.22 -2.60 -19.60
N SER A 69 30.79 -3.50 -20.46
CA SER A 69 31.72 -4.43 -21.13
C SER A 69 32.54 -3.67 -22.18
N PRO A 70 33.86 -3.94 -22.34
CA PRO A 70 34.70 -3.27 -23.35
C PRO A 70 34.23 -3.45 -24.79
N SER A 71 33.37 -4.45 -25.07
CA SER A 71 32.86 -4.77 -26.41
C SER A 71 31.64 -3.93 -26.85
N ASN A 72 31.07 -3.09 -25.97
CA ASN A 72 29.97 -2.19 -26.32
C ASN A 72 30.47 -0.78 -26.66
N THR A 73 31.32 -0.66 -27.68
CA THR A 73 31.49 0.60 -28.41
C THR A 73 30.25 0.82 -29.28
N SER A 74 29.18 1.34 -28.69
CA SER A 74 28.04 1.84 -29.46
C SER A 74 28.37 3.19 -30.08
N LEU A 75 27.89 3.40 -31.31
CA LEU A 75 27.92 4.69 -32.02
C LEU A 75 27.34 5.83 -31.15
N PRO A 76 27.82 7.07 -31.31
CA PRO A 76 27.27 8.22 -30.58
C PRO A 76 25.78 8.36 -30.93
N GLY A 77 24.90 8.19 -29.95
CA GLY A 77 23.46 8.38 -30.11
C GLY A 77 22.58 7.16 -29.78
N SER A 78 23.12 5.96 -29.54
CA SER A 78 22.31 4.84 -29.02
C SER A 78 22.15 4.95 -27.50
N ALA A 79 20.91 4.93 -27.00
CA ALA A 79 20.66 4.83 -25.57
C ALA A 79 21.36 3.58 -25.03
N SER A 80 22.29 3.75 -24.07
CA SER A 80 23.02 2.63 -23.49
C SER A 80 22.04 1.65 -22.83
N THR A 81 22.13 0.37 -23.18
CA THR A 81 21.33 -0.67 -22.51
C THR A 81 21.56 -0.58 -21.00
N PRO A 82 20.49 -0.47 -20.19
CA PRO A 82 20.64 -0.35 -18.76
C PRO A 82 21.39 -1.55 -18.19
N PRO A 83 22.19 -1.36 -17.12
CA PRO A 83 22.91 -2.44 -16.46
C PRO A 83 21.99 -3.59 -16.05
N ILE A 84 22.56 -4.79 -15.94
CA ILE A 84 21.87 -5.94 -15.35
C ILE A 84 21.72 -5.69 -13.83
N PRO A 85 20.53 -5.96 -13.24
CA PRO A 85 20.33 -5.81 -11.80
C PRO A 85 21.30 -6.66 -10.99
N THR A 86 21.90 -6.08 -9.95
CA THR A 86 22.77 -6.79 -9.00
C THR A 86 22.39 -6.49 -7.55
N THR A 87 23.00 -7.22 -6.62
CA THR A 87 22.80 -7.08 -5.18
C THR A 87 23.70 -6.01 -4.55
N ASP A 88 24.41 -5.23 -5.36
CA ASP A 88 25.32 -4.22 -4.85
C ASP A 88 24.56 -3.13 -4.10
N VAL A 89 25.18 -2.64 -3.04
CA VAL A 89 24.61 -1.59 -2.19
C VAL A 89 25.61 -0.47 -1.95
N ARG A 90 25.08 0.72 -1.70
CA ARG A 90 25.78 1.80 -1.00
C ARG A 90 25.05 2.11 0.29
N ALA A 91 25.73 2.59 1.30
CA ALA A 91 25.10 2.90 2.58
C ALA A 91 25.66 4.17 3.20
N LYS A 92 24.84 4.87 3.98
CA LYS A 92 25.24 6.10 4.68
C LYS A 92 24.65 6.13 6.07
N THR A 93 25.49 6.43 7.06
CA THR A 93 25.04 6.82 8.39
C THR A 93 24.74 8.31 8.39
N ILE A 94 23.56 8.69 8.85
CA ILE A 94 23.13 10.10 8.96
C ILE A 94 23.29 10.53 10.41
N TRP A 95 24.13 11.54 10.60
CA TRP A 95 24.48 12.08 11.90
C TRP A 95 23.71 13.37 12.17
N LYS A 96 23.15 13.49 13.36
CA LYS A 96 22.55 14.74 13.86
C LYS A 96 22.99 14.93 15.30
N GLU A 97 23.43 16.13 15.64
CA GLU A 97 23.87 16.49 17.01
C GLU A 97 24.94 15.54 17.57
N GLY A 98 25.90 15.13 16.73
CA GLY A 98 26.99 14.24 17.15
C GLY A 98 26.60 12.78 17.41
N LYS A 99 25.38 12.36 17.05
CA LYS A 99 24.90 10.98 17.19
C LYS A 99 24.37 10.41 15.87
N PRO A 100 24.52 9.09 15.63
CA PRO A 100 23.88 8.45 14.49
C PRO A 100 22.37 8.40 14.74
N ARG A 101 21.58 9.09 13.89
CA ARG A 101 20.11 9.11 13.97
C ARG A 101 19.44 8.29 12.88
N ALA A 102 20.19 7.97 11.83
CA ALA A 102 19.67 7.16 10.75
C ALA A 102 20.75 6.36 10.04
N PHE A 103 20.33 5.29 9.39
CA PHE A 103 21.17 4.48 8.50
C PHE A 103 20.41 4.16 7.21
N ALA A 104 20.91 4.69 6.10
CA ALA A 104 20.36 4.50 4.76
C ALA A 104 21.16 3.42 4.01
N MET A 105 20.47 2.50 3.34
CA MET A 105 21.05 1.51 2.42
C MET A 105 20.35 1.59 1.06
N TYR A 106 21.12 1.98 0.05
CA TYR A 106 20.71 2.14 -1.34
C TYR A 106 21.08 0.89 -2.14
N ALA A 107 20.12 0.27 -2.83
CA ALA A 107 20.36 -0.88 -3.68
C ALA A 107 20.92 -0.43 -5.05
N ILE A 108 22.15 0.10 -5.07
CA ILE A 108 22.76 0.76 -6.24
C ILE A 108 22.71 -0.10 -7.52
N GLY A 109 22.86 -1.42 -7.41
CA GLY A 109 22.75 -2.32 -8.57
C GLY A 109 21.35 -2.36 -9.18
N ILE A 110 20.31 -2.30 -8.34
CA ILE A 110 18.92 -2.20 -8.78
C ILE A 110 18.62 -0.79 -9.30
N ILE A 111 19.07 0.25 -8.59
CA ILE A 111 18.85 1.65 -8.98
C ILE A 111 19.49 1.92 -10.36
N ALA A 112 20.71 1.45 -10.61
CA ALA A 112 21.36 1.60 -11.91
C ALA A 112 20.54 0.97 -13.06
N SER A 113 19.86 -0.13 -12.79
CA SER A 113 19.08 -0.87 -13.78
C SER A 113 17.68 -0.29 -14.03
N LEU A 114 17.08 0.31 -12.99
CA LEU A 114 15.68 0.75 -13.01
C LEU A 114 15.48 2.27 -12.93
N GLY A 115 16.45 3.04 -12.42
CA GLY A 115 16.26 4.45 -12.06
C GLY A 115 15.67 5.31 -13.18
N ALA A 116 16.23 5.20 -14.39
CA ALA A 116 15.78 5.95 -15.56
C ALA A 116 14.38 5.55 -16.08
N ARG A 117 13.89 4.34 -15.74
CA ARG A 117 12.56 3.84 -16.14
C ARG A 117 11.52 3.92 -15.03
N THR A 118 11.92 4.26 -13.81
CA THR A 118 11.01 4.31 -12.67
C THR A 118 10.14 5.56 -12.75
N ILE A 119 8.88 5.37 -13.15
CA ILE A 119 7.88 6.44 -13.22
C ILE A 119 7.18 6.62 -11.87
N GLU A 120 7.05 5.57 -11.08
CA GLU A 120 6.27 5.57 -9.85
C GLU A 120 7.05 4.87 -8.73
N ILE A 121 7.08 5.52 -7.56
CA ILE A 121 7.63 4.97 -6.34
C ILE A 121 6.61 5.02 -5.21
N SER A 122 6.82 4.19 -4.20
CA SER A 122 6.07 4.17 -2.95
C SER A 122 7.04 4.35 -1.78
N LEU A 123 6.72 5.27 -0.88
CA LEU A 123 7.41 5.49 0.39
C LEU A 123 6.47 5.06 1.51
N ASP A 124 6.98 4.27 2.44
CA ASP A 124 6.25 3.85 3.63
C ASP A 124 7.22 3.43 4.73
N ALA A 125 6.73 3.33 5.97
CA ALA A 125 7.50 2.92 7.13
C ALA A 125 6.85 1.77 7.89
N THR A 126 7.69 0.97 8.55
CA THR A 126 7.21 -0.04 9.49
C THR A 126 7.99 -0.04 10.80
N TYR A 127 7.26 -0.23 11.90
CA TYR A 127 7.82 -0.43 13.23
C TYR A 127 8.11 -1.91 13.54
N GLY A 128 8.83 -2.15 14.64
CA GLY A 128 8.98 -3.48 15.25
C GLY A 128 9.99 -4.41 14.55
N THR A 129 10.79 -3.90 13.62
CA THR A 129 11.75 -4.69 12.84
C THR A 129 13.09 -4.90 13.54
N ASN A 130 13.40 -4.09 14.56
CA ASN A 130 14.70 -4.10 15.23
C ASN A 130 14.63 -3.81 16.74
N SER A 131 15.70 -4.16 17.46
CA SER A 131 15.83 -4.01 18.92
C SER A 131 15.95 -2.57 19.38
N SER A 132 16.52 -1.69 18.55
CA SER A 132 16.69 -0.26 18.87
C SER A 132 15.37 0.51 18.81
N GLY A 133 14.34 -0.08 18.18
CA GLY A 133 13.04 0.52 17.97
C GLY A 133 13.08 1.69 16.99
N HIS A 134 14.01 1.67 16.04
CA HIS A 134 13.99 2.57 14.89
C HIS A 134 12.89 2.14 13.92
N ASP A 135 12.25 3.08 13.26
CA ASP A 135 11.36 2.77 12.16
C ASP A 135 12.17 2.42 10.92
N LEU A 136 11.70 1.42 10.16
CA LEU A 136 12.28 1.02 8.90
C LEU A 136 11.44 1.56 7.76
N PHE A 137 11.94 2.61 7.10
CA PHE A 137 11.39 3.15 5.88
C PHE A 137 11.92 2.38 4.67
N ALA A 138 11.12 2.30 3.60
CA ALA A 138 11.63 1.92 2.28
C ALA A 138 11.04 2.78 1.18
N VAL A 139 11.85 2.99 0.14
CA VAL A 139 11.39 3.48 -1.17
C VAL A 139 11.37 2.31 -2.12
N LEU A 140 10.18 1.98 -2.63
CA LEU A 140 9.98 0.90 -3.58
C LEU A 140 9.59 1.47 -4.95
N ALA A 141 10.29 1.08 -6.01
CA ALA A 141 9.85 1.32 -7.39
C ALA A 141 8.73 0.36 -7.78
N GLU A 142 7.79 0.86 -8.59
CA GLU A 142 6.81 0.04 -9.29
C GLU A 142 7.45 -0.62 -10.53
N LEU A 143 7.33 -1.94 -10.64
CA LEU A 143 7.70 -2.70 -11.83
C LEU A 143 6.67 -3.80 -12.10
N ASP A 144 5.79 -3.57 -13.07
CA ASP A 144 4.71 -4.50 -13.45
C ASP A 144 3.85 -4.94 -12.24
N GLY A 145 3.49 -3.98 -11.39
CA GLY A 145 2.76 -4.17 -10.14
C GLY A 145 3.53 -4.88 -9.03
N THR A 146 4.84 -5.08 -9.18
CA THR A 146 5.75 -5.57 -8.14
C THR A 146 6.51 -4.38 -7.51
N GLY A 147 6.57 -4.34 -6.17
CA GLY A 147 7.40 -3.37 -5.45
C GLY A 147 8.86 -3.80 -5.40
N VAL A 148 9.76 -2.93 -5.84
CA VAL A 148 11.21 -3.18 -5.92
C VAL A 148 11.96 -2.20 -5.02
N PRO A 149 12.65 -2.66 -3.95
CA PRO A 149 13.34 -1.78 -3.03
C PRO A 149 14.53 -1.08 -3.68
N LEU A 150 14.51 0.25 -3.61
CA LEU A 150 15.62 1.11 -3.98
C LEU A 150 16.39 1.60 -2.74
N LEU A 151 15.67 1.84 -1.65
CA LEU A 151 16.21 2.37 -0.39
C LEU A 151 15.58 1.66 0.79
N TYR A 152 16.39 1.34 1.79
CA TYR A 152 15.96 1.10 3.17
C TYR A 152 16.58 2.15 4.08
N LEU A 153 15.79 2.72 4.98
CA LEU A 153 16.24 3.74 5.92
C LEU A 153 15.77 3.40 7.32
N PHE A 154 16.71 3.05 8.19
CA PHE A 154 16.46 2.99 9.62
C PHE A 154 16.52 4.41 10.18
N MET A 155 15.49 4.82 10.89
CA MET A 155 15.40 6.15 11.47
C MET A 155 15.03 6.07 12.94
N ASP A 156 15.80 6.75 13.78
CA ASP A 156 15.47 6.94 15.19
C ASP A 156 14.32 7.96 15.32
N THR A 157 13.10 7.46 15.49
CA THR A 157 11.90 8.30 15.68
C THR A 157 11.62 8.60 17.15
N LYS A 158 12.46 8.11 18.07
CA LYS A 158 12.38 8.44 19.49
C LYS A 158 13.17 9.73 19.69
N ASP A 159 12.49 10.78 20.16
CA ASP A 159 13.05 12.13 20.29
C ASP A 159 13.29 12.81 18.93
N MET A 160 12.19 13.15 18.25
CA MET A 160 12.15 14.09 17.13
C MET A 160 11.66 15.44 17.68
N LEU A 161 12.43 16.52 17.57
CA LEU A 161 12.03 17.89 17.95
C LEU A 161 10.89 18.39 17.04
N GLY A 162 9.71 17.79 17.18
CA GLY A 162 8.64 17.84 16.17
C GLY A 162 9.03 17.13 14.87
N ASP A 163 8.38 17.51 13.77
CA ASP A 163 8.60 16.87 12.46
C ASP A 163 9.90 17.32 11.75
N GLY A 164 10.54 18.41 12.20
CA GLY A 164 11.68 19.02 11.51
C GLY A 164 12.84 18.05 11.28
N ARG A 165 13.26 17.33 12.34
CA ARG A 165 14.36 16.35 12.25
C ARG A 165 14.02 15.18 11.33
N ARG A 166 12.78 14.70 11.36
CA ARG A 166 12.31 13.64 10.45
C ARG A 166 12.38 14.09 9.00
N ILE A 167 11.90 15.30 8.71
CA ILE A 167 11.96 15.91 7.37
C ILE A 167 13.40 16.00 6.89
N GLU A 168 14.32 16.54 7.71
CA GLU A 168 15.73 16.67 7.34
C GLU A 168 16.39 15.34 6.98
N ILE A 169 16.18 14.29 7.79
CA ILE A 169 16.75 12.97 7.55
C ILE A 169 16.16 12.35 6.27
N LEU A 170 14.85 12.46 6.06
CA LEU A 170 14.19 12.00 4.84
C LEU A 170 14.72 12.74 3.61
N VAL A 171 14.82 14.07 3.66
CA VAL A 171 15.34 14.90 2.58
C VAL A 171 16.78 14.51 2.24
N GLU A 172 17.65 14.32 3.24
CA GLU A 172 19.03 13.90 3.00
C GLU A 172 19.10 12.54 2.29
N ALA A 173 18.33 11.55 2.75
CA ALA A 173 18.32 10.22 2.15
C ALA A 173 17.73 10.22 0.71
N LEU A 174 16.63 10.94 0.50
CA LEU A 174 15.95 11.02 -0.79
C LEU A 174 16.76 11.84 -1.82
N ARG A 175 17.53 12.86 -1.40
CA ARG A 175 18.43 13.62 -2.29
C ARG A 175 19.55 12.75 -2.87
N ILE A 176 20.08 11.82 -2.08
CA ILE A 176 21.07 10.84 -2.58
C ILE A 176 20.41 9.95 -3.63
N LEU A 177 19.19 9.46 -3.36
CA LEU A 177 18.45 8.63 -4.31
C LEU A 177 18.12 9.38 -5.61
N LYS A 178 17.77 10.67 -5.53
CA LYS A 178 17.61 11.56 -6.69
C LYS A 178 18.92 11.73 -7.46
N GLY A 179 20.03 11.93 -6.75
CA GLY A 179 21.36 12.03 -7.35
C GLY A 179 21.79 10.77 -8.08
N MET A 180 21.35 9.59 -7.59
CA MET A 180 21.51 8.30 -8.26
C MET A 180 20.64 8.14 -9.54
N GLY A 181 19.96 9.18 -9.99
CA GLY A 181 19.22 9.21 -11.27
C GLY A 181 17.72 8.90 -11.16
N LEU A 182 17.17 8.86 -9.94
CA LEU A 182 15.73 8.63 -9.74
C LEU A 182 14.93 9.93 -9.94
N SER A 183 14.01 9.92 -10.91
CA SER A 183 13.12 11.05 -11.22
C SER A 183 11.68 10.58 -11.46
N PRO A 184 10.94 10.22 -10.40
CA PRO A 184 9.59 9.67 -10.52
C PRO A 184 8.58 10.76 -10.94
N GLN A 185 7.53 10.38 -11.66
CA GLN A 185 6.36 11.23 -11.87
C GLN A 185 5.39 11.13 -10.68
N PHE A 186 5.30 9.95 -10.06
CA PHE A 186 4.40 9.69 -8.94
C PHE A 186 5.15 9.19 -7.72
N VAL A 187 4.79 9.71 -6.56
CA VAL A 187 5.27 9.24 -5.26
C VAL A 187 4.06 8.93 -4.39
N GLY A 188 3.81 7.64 -4.16
CA GLY A 188 2.79 7.15 -3.25
C GLY A 188 3.26 7.18 -1.80
N CYS A 189 2.48 7.73 -0.88
CA CYS A 189 2.79 7.72 0.56
C CYS A 189 1.51 7.66 1.43
N ASP A 190 1.68 7.54 2.74
CA ASP A 190 0.61 7.76 3.72
C ASP A 190 0.32 9.28 3.88
N LYS A 191 -0.76 9.64 4.59
CA LYS A 191 -1.07 11.03 4.98
C LYS A 191 -0.18 11.45 6.16
N ASP A 192 1.13 11.49 5.93
CA ASP A 192 2.14 11.95 6.88
C ASP A 192 2.81 13.23 6.37
N GLN A 193 2.69 14.32 7.13
CA GLN A 193 3.16 15.63 6.67
C GLN A 193 4.68 15.70 6.52
N ALA A 194 5.43 14.98 7.36
CA ALA A 194 6.88 14.97 7.27
C ALA A 194 7.35 14.27 5.98
N GLU A 195 6.71 13.16 5.60
CA GLU A 195 6.94 12.48 4.33
C GLU A 195 6.55 13.35 3.13
N ILE A 196 5.36 13.95 3.16
CA ILE A 196 4.87 14.83 2.08
C ILE A 196 5.84 15.99 1.85
N ASN A 197 6.25 16.67 2.93
CA ASN A 197 7.18 17.80 2.86
C ASN A 197 8.55 17.36 2.33
N ALA A 198 9.07 16.22 2.77
CA ALA A 198 10.35 15.70 2.28
C ALA A 198 10.29 15.36 0.79
N ILE A 199 9.21 14.73 0.33
CA ILE A 199 9.00 14.40 -1.09
C ILE A 199 8.92 15.69 -1.93
N GLN A 200 8.09 16.65 -1.53
CA GLN A 200 7.93 17.93 -2.25
C GLN A 200 9.23 18.73 -2.30
N THR A 201 10.06 18.64 -1.25
CA THR A 201 11.38 19.28 -1.22
C THR A 201 12.36 18.63 -2.20
N VAL A 202 12.32 17.30 -2.36
CA VAL A 202 13.27 16.57 -3.20
C VAL A 202 12.81 16.55 -4.66
N TRP A 203 11.53 16.30 -4.91
CA TRP A 203 10.92 16.22 -6.23
C TRP A 203 9.67 17.12 -6.33
N PRO A 204 9.85 18.46 -6.47
CA PRO A 204 8.73 19.40 -6.49
C PRO A 204 7.79 19.22 -7.70
N ASN A 205 8.28 18.60 -8.78
CA ASN A 205 7.51 18.34 -9.99
C ASN A 205 6.81 16.97 -9.98
N SER A 206 7.08 16.13 -8.98
CA SER A 206 6.40 14.83 -8.86
C SER A 206 5.04 15.03 -8.20
N LYS A 207 4.05 14.27 -8.67
CA LYS A 207 2.78 14.14 -7.97
C LYS A 207 2.96 13.28 -6.72
N VAL A 208 2.76 13.89 -5.56
CA VAL A 208 2.46 13.16 -4.32
C VAL A 208 1.04 12.61 -4.43
N GLN A 209 0.89 11.31 -4.23
CA GLN A 209 -0.40 10.63 -4.28
C GLN A 209 -0.61 9.85 -2.98
N LEU A 210 -1.55 10.30 -2.15
CA LEU A 210 -1.94 9.57 -0.95
C LEU A 210 -2.49 8.19 -1.35
N CYS A 211 -2.06 7.18 -0.61
CA CYS A 211 -2.53 5.81 -0.77
C CYS A 211 -4.06 5.74 -0.58
N TYR A 212 -4.78 5.22 -1.58
CA TYR A 212 -6.24 5.07 -1.50
C TYR A 212 -6.72 4.31 -0.26
N TRP A 213 -5.98 3.27 0.17
CA TRP A 213 -6.33 2.53 1.39
C TRP A 213 -6.20 3.41 2.63
N HIS A 214 -5.12 4.19 2.74
CA HIS A 214 -4.92 5.12 3.85
C HIS A 214 -5.96 6.25 3.85
N VAL A 215 -6.36 6.76 2.67
CA VAL A 215 -7.48 7.70 2.55
C VAL A 215 -8.76 7.11 3.12
N ARG A 216 -9.16 5.90 2.69
CA ARG A 216 -10.35 5.21 3.21
C ARG A 216 -10.23 4.92 4.70
N ARG A 217 -9.06 4.48 5.17
CA ARG A 217 -8.79 4.20 6.59
C ARG A 217 -8.92 5.46 7.43
N ALA A 218 -8.38 6.58 6.99
CA ALA A 218 -8.48 7.87 7.69
C ALA A 218 -9.94 8.31 7.81
N LEU A 219 -10.74 8.17 6.73
CA LEU A 219 -12.17 8.46 6.76
C LEU A 219 -12.92 7.52 7.73
N ARG A 220 -12.69 6.20 7.66
CA ARG A 220 -13.29 5.22 8.59
C ARG A 220 -12.97 5.52 10.04
N GLN A 221 -11.69 5.74 10.34
CA GLN A 221 -11.25 6.07 11.68
C GLN A 221 -11.89 7.37 12.17
N ARG A 222 -12.04 8.37 11.30
CA ARG A 222 -12.66 9.64 11.65
C ARG A 222 -14.16 9.50 11.89
N PHE A 223 -14.90 8.85 11.00
CA PHE A 223 -16.37 8.74 11.08
C PHE A 223 -16.82 7.83 12.23
N SER A 224 -16.02 6.82 12.56
CA SER A 224 -16.25 5.95 13.72
C SER A 224 -15.87 6.61 15.05
N ASN A 225 -15.14 7.73 15.02
CA ASN A 225 -14.68 8.41 16.22
C ASN A 225 -15.81 9.17 16.93
N SER A 226 -15.88 9.06 18.26
CA SER A 226 -16.78 9.86 19.10
C SER A 226 -16.15 11.19 19.56
N LYS A 227 -14.87 11.43 19.24
CA LYS A 227 -14.17 12.67 19.61
C LYS A 227 -14.88 13.90 19.04
N ALA A 228 -15.04 14.90 19.92
CA ALA A 228 -15.61 16.18 19.54
C ALA A 228 -14.75 16.86 18.47
N THR A 229 -15.41 17.35 17.42
CA THR A 229 -14.83 18.03 16.27
C THR A 229 -15.17 19.51 16.33
N SER A 230 -14.12 20.32 16.38
CA SER A 230 -14.21 21.76 16.18
C SER A 230 -14.26 22.08 14.69
N THR A 231 -14.93 23.16 14.31
CA THR A 231 -14.86 23.72 12.96
C THR A 231 -13.89 24.89 12.86
N SER A 232 -13.08 25.16 13.90
CA SER A 232 -12.17 26.32 13.99
C SER A 232 -11.15 26.43 12.85
N THR A 233 -10.78 25.33 12.19
CA THR A 233 -9.86 25.29 11.04
C THR A 233 -10.58 25.34 9.68
N TYR A 234 -11.91 25.45 9.68
CA TYR A 234 -12.70 25.64 8.47
C TYR A 234 -12.72 27.12 8.08
N HIS A 235 -12.26 27.40 6.87
CA HIS A 235 -12.24 28.72 6.23
C HIS A 235 -13.42 28.85 5.25
N PRO A 236 -14.56 29.44 5.66
CA PRO A 236 -15.80 29.38 4.89
C PRO A 236 -15.78 30.23 3.61
N PHE A 237 -15.04 31.34 3.59
CA PHE A 237 -14.99 32.22 2.42
C PHE A 237 -14.18 31.60 1.27
N GLU A 238 -13.15 30.82 1.57
CA GLU A 238 -12.43 30.01 0.57
C GLU A 238 -13.35 28.94 -0.02
N ALA A 239 -14.16 28.30 0.83
CA ALA A 239 -15.16 27.34 0.40
C ALA A 239 -16.24 27.99 -0.48
N ALA A 240 -16.73 29.17 -0.10
CA ALA A 240 -17.73 29.93 -0.85
C ALA A 240 -17.22 30.45 -2.20
N ALA A 241 -15.91 30.74 -2.30
CA ALA A 241 -15.28 31.09 -3.58
C ALA A 241 -15.22 29.91 -4.56
N THR A 242 -15.25 28.67 -4.05
CA THR A 242 -15.23 27.45 -4.88
C THR A 242 -16.64 26.91 -5.16
N VAL A 243 -17.48 26.84 -4.12
CA VAL A 243 -18.81 26.23 -4.18
C VAL A 243 -19.86 27.32 -4.35
N SER A 244 -20.42 27.41 -5.56
CA SER A 244 -21.49 28.37 -5.85
C SER A 244 -22.72 28.09 -4.98
N GLY A 245 -23.26 29.13 -4.34
CA GLY A 245 -24.43 29.00 -3.45
C GLY A 245 -24.13 28.44 -2.06
N LEU A 246 -22.85 28.28 -1.69
CA LEU A 246 -22.49 27.93 -0.32
C LEU A 246 -22.81 29.08 0.64
N GLU A 247 -23.46 28.76 1.76
CA GLU A 247 -23.74 29.71 2.84
C GLU A 247 -22.50 29.88 3.73
N PRO A 248 -21.82 31.04 3.73
CA PRO A 248 -20.54 31.18 4.44
C PRO A 248 -20.66 31.03 5.96
N CYS A 249 -21.85 31.20 6.53
CA CYS A 249 -22.06 31.04 7.96
C CYS A 249 -22.29 29.58 8.41
N TRP A 250 -22.56 28.68 7.47
CA TRP A 250 -22.91 27.30 7.79
C TRP A 250 -21.69 26.50 8.25
N GLY A 251 -21.79 25.88 9.43
CA GLY A 251 -20.67 25.17 10.05
C GLY A 251 -19.64 26.08 10.73
N VAL A 252 -19.92 27.38 10.90
CA VAL A 252 -18.98 28.36 11.49
C VAL A 252 -19.47 28.80 12.87
N SER A 253 -18.56 28.87 13.85
CA SER A 253 -18.90 29.38 15.18
C SER A 253 -19.35 30.84 15.14
N SER A 254 -20.29 31.23 16.00
CA SER A 254 -20.86 32.57 16.11
C SER A 254 -19.80 33.67 16.19
N GLN A 255 -18.69 33.42 16.91
CA GLN A 255 -17.56 34.33 17.07
C GLN A 255 -16.76 34.59 15.78
N ARG A 256 -16.72 33.63 14.85
CA ARG A 256 -15.99 33.74 13.57
C ARG A 256 -16.90 34.10 12.41
N ARG A 257 -18.22 34.06 12.59
CA ARG A 257 -19.13 34.54 11.56
C ARG A 257 -18.91 36.03 11.37
N HIS A 258 -18.79 36.45 10.11
CA HIS A 258 -18.67 37.86 9.74
C HIS A 258 -17.39 38.55 10.25
N SER A 259 -16.36 37.81 10.68
CA SER A 259 -15.11 38.39 11.20
C SER A 259 -14.38 39.29 10.20
N ASP A 260 -14.55 39.01 8.91
CA ASP A 260 -13.79 39.68 7.84
C ASP A 260 -14.59 40.80 7.13
N ASN A 261 -15.91 40.88 7.35
CA ASN A 261 -16.74 41.96 6.78
C ASN A 261 -18.12 42.13 7.49
N PRO A 262 -18.18 42.89 8.61
CA PRO A 262 -19.37 42.97 9.47
C PRO A 262 -20.60 43.67 8.86
N SER A 263 -20.43 44.46 7.80
CA SER A 263 -21.48 45.27 7.16
C SER A 263 -22.28 44.53 6.07
N ILE A 264 -21.89 43.29 5.72
CA ILE A 264 -22.43 42.58 4.54
C ILE A 264 -23.38 41.41 4.88
N CYS A 265 -23.28 40.72 6.03
CA CYS A 265 -24.23 39.62 6.33
C CYS A 265 -25.50 40.11 7.04
N LYS A 266 -26.61 40.08 6.27
CA LYS A 266 -28.00 40.23 6.71
C LYS A 266 -28.69 38.88 7.00
N CYS A 267 -27.92 37.80 7.06
CA CYS A 267 -28.38 36.45 7.31
C CYS A 267 -28.98 36.31 8.74
N SER A 268 -30.09 35.59 8.87
CA SER A 268 -30.84 35.41 10.13
C SER A 268 -30.14 34.50 11.16
N CYS A 269 -28.98 33.92 10.81
CA CYS A 269 -28.26 32.94 11.62
C CYS A 269 -27.43 33.54 12.77
N ARG A 270 -27.57 34.82 13.15
CA ARG A 270 -26.75 35.42 14.23
C ARG A 270 -26.95 34.77 15.60
N SER A 271 -28.12 34.18 15.84
CA SER A 271 -28.48 33.53 17.11
C SER A 271 -28.12 32.03 17.16
N GLU A 272 -27.70 31.42 16.05
CA GLU A 272 -27.42 29.98 16.00
C GLU A 272 -26.05 29.68 16.62
N THR A 273 -26.01 29.05 17.80
CA THR A 273 -24.75 28.72 18.52
C THR A 273 -24.34 27.26 18.37
N SER A 274 -25.00 26.52 17.47
CA SER A 274 -24.87 25.07 17.27
C SER A 274 -23.44 24.59 17.01
N TRP A 275 -22.54 25.44 16.51
CA TRP A 275 -21.14 25.11 16.17
C TRP A 275 -20.09 25.82 17.05
N ASP A 276 -20.52 26.51 18.10
CA ASP A 276 -19.60 27.24 18.99
C ASP A 276 -18.75 26.30 19.83
N LYS A 277 -19.31 25.14 20.17
CA LYS A 277 -18.60 24.08 20.89
C LYS A 277 -18.28 22.91 19.95
N PRO A 278 -17.09 22.29 20.12
CA PRO A 278 -16.78 21.04 19.45
C PRO A 278 -17.87 20.00 19.71
N GLY A 279 -18.26 19.27 18.66
CA GLY A 279 -19.31 18.25 18.74
C GLY A 279 -18.97 17.05 17.88
N ARG A 280 -19.65 15.92 18.10
CA ARG A 280 -19.47 14.73 17.25
C ARG A 280 -19.85 15.08 15.80
N LEU A 281 -19.19 14.43 14.83
CA LEU A 281 -19.64 14.51 13.43
C LEU A 281 -21.09 14.02 13.34
N GLU A 282 -21.92 14.73 12.58
CA GLU A 282 -23.36 14.47 12.49
C GLU A 282 -23.71 13.19 11.72
N ILE A 283 -22.72 12.55 11.08
CA ILE A 283 -22.90 11.33 10.31
C ILE A 283 -23.30 10.13 11.21
N PRO A 284 -24.42 9.44 10.90
CA PRO A 284 -24.79 8.17 11.52
C PRO A 284 -23.81 7.04 11.17
N LYS A 285 -23.58 6.10 12.09
CA LYS A 285 -22.56 5.03 11.91
C LYS A 285 -22.87 4.11 10.73
N ASP A 286 -24.15 3.81 10.52
CA ASP A 286 -24.70 3.01 9.41
C ASP A 286 -24.46 3.67 8.04
N GLN A 287 -24.28 4.99 8.00
CA GLN A 287 -24.01 5.75 6.76
C GLN A 287 -22.51 5.97 6.49
N ASN A 288 -21.62 5.46 7.36
CA ASN A 288 -20.18 5.65 7.22
C ASN A 288 -19.65 5.12 5.88
N GLU A 289 -19.95 3.87 5.51
CA GLU A 289 -19.45 3.28 4.27
C GLU A 289 -20.01 3.96 3.03
N MET A 290 -21.28 4.41 3.06
CA MET A 290 -21.86 5.20 1.98
C MET A 290 -21.05 6.48 1.75
N MET A 291 -20.75 7.24 2.81
CA MET A 291 -19.94 8.46 2.70
C MET A 291 -18.49 8.17 2.27
N ILE A 292 -17.92 7.05 2.71
CA ILE A 292 -16.58 6.62 2.26
C ILE A 292 -16.59 6.28 0.77
N ASN A 293 -17.61 5.60 0.27
CA ASN A 293 -17.76 5.26 -1.14
C ASN A 293 -18.00 6.52 -1.98
N PHE A 294 -18.76 7.49 -1.46
CA PHE A 294 -18.96 8.80 -2.06
C PHE A 294 -17.62 9.54 -2.25
N VAL A 295 -16.79 9.64 -1.20
CA VAL A 295 -15.44 10.23 -1.33
C VAL A 295 -14.53 9.38 -2.24
N SER A 296 -14.69 8.05 -2.21
CA SER A 296 -13.91 7.13 -3.05
C SER A 296 -14.22 7.28 -4.54
N ARG A 297 -15.46 7.64 -4.91
CA ARG A 297 -15.81 8.02 -6.28
C ARG A 297 -15.00 9.25 -6.70
N HIS A 298 -14.98 10.29 -5.87
CA HIS A 298 -14.19 11.50 -6.12
C HIS A 298 -12.69 11.25 -6.26
N PHE A 299 -12.11 10.37 -5.43
CA PHE A 299 -10.71 9.93 -5.57
C PHE A 299 -10.41 9.41 -6.99
N ASN A 300 -11.38 8.71 -7.58
CA ASN A 300 -11.24 8.00 -8.86
C ASN A 300 -11.56 8.84 -10.09
N LEU A 301 -12.12 10.04 -9.94
CA LEU A 301 -12.35 10.93 -11.07
C LEU A 301 -11.02 11.33 -11.72
N HIS A 302 -11.04 11.50 -13.04
CA HIS A 302 -9.84 11.83 -13.82
C HIS A 302 -10.20 12.56 -15.12
N PRO A 303 -9.38 13.52 -15.59
CA PRO A 303 -9.59 14.21 -16.87
C PRO A 303 -9.63 13.32 -18.12
N LEU A 304 -9.13 12.09 -18.01
CA LEU A 304 -9.13 11.11 -19.10
C LEU A 304 -10.47 10.37 -19.23
N PHE A 305 -11.38 10.54 -18.27
CA PHE A 305 -12.65 9.82 -18.25
C PHE A 305 -13.77 10.75 -18.72
N PRO A 306 -14.62 10.31 -19.66
CA PRO A 306 -15.75 11.12 -20.09
C PRO A 306 -16.78 11.22 -18.98
N ASN A 307 -17.44 12.37 -18.85
CA ASN A 307 -18.69 12.44 -18.12
C ASN A 307 -19.85 11.88 -18.97
N LEU A 308 -21.05 11.80 -18.39
CA LEU A 308 -22.24 11.29 -19.10
C LEU A 308 -22.62 12.16 -20.32
N ALA A 309 -22.27 13.45 -20.30
CA ALA A 309 -22.44 14.35 -21.44
C ALA A 309 -21.38 14.13 -22.55
N GLY A 310 -20.40 13.24 -22.36
CA GLY A 310 -19.33 12.97 -23.30
C GLY A 310 -18.20 14.02 -23.31
N THR A 311 -18.21 14.96 -22.38
CA THR A 311 -17.14 15.96 -22.24
C THR A 311 -16.13 15.50 -21.18
N THR A 312 -14.86 15.81 -21.42
CA THR A 312 -13.80 15.65 -20.43
C THR A 312 -13.61 16.96 -19.67
N LEU A 313 -13.38 16.84 -18.38
CA LEU A 313 -13.18 18.00 -17.50
C LEU A 313 -11.72 18.07 -17.06
N THR A 314 -11.19 19.28 -16.92
CA THR A 314 -9.87 19.47 -16.31
C THR A 314 -9.95 19.23 -14.79
N SER A 315 -8.79 19.14 -14.12
CA SER A 315 -8.74 18.82 -12.67
C SER A 315 -9.58 19.76 -11.81
N GLU A 316 -9.58 21.06 -12.13
CA GLU A 316 -10.21 22.08 -11.30
C GLU A 316 -11.75 22.05 -11.35
N PRO A 317 -12.39 21.99 -12.54
CA PRO A 317 -13.82 21.69 -12.64
C PRO A 317 -14.23 20.39 -11.95
N ILE A 318 -13.42 19.32 -12.04
CA ILE A 318 -13.70 18.06 -11.31
C ILE A 318 -13.73 18.30 -9.81
N ARG A 319 -12.76 19.04 -9.27
CA ARG A 319 -12.70 19.38 -7.85
C ARG A 319 -13.89 20.23 -7.42
N ILE A 320 -14.23 21.27 -8.19
CA ILE A 320 -15.35 22.17 -7.91
C ILE A 320 -16.66 21.38 -7.89
N GLN A 321 -16.89 20.50 -8.87
CA GLN A 321 -18.07 19.65 -8.92
C GLN A 321 -18.12 18.71 -7.71
N ALA A 322 -17.01 18.03 -7.40
CA ALA A 322 -16.94 17.11 -6.26
C ALA A 322 -17.16 17.82 -4.91
N ALA A 323 -16.59 19.02 -4.72
CA ALA A 323 -16.78 19.84 -3.53
C ALA A 323 -18.24 20.34 -3.42
N THR A 324 -18.83 20.77 -4.54
CA THR A 324 -20.22 21.21 -4.60
C THR A 324 -21.17 20.07 -4.28
N GLU A 325 -20.96 18.90 -4.88
CA GLU A 325 -21.73 17.69 -4.60
C GLU A 325 -21.66 17.31 -3.12
N THR A 326 -20.46 17.35 -2.53
CA THR A 326 -20.25 17.07 -1.11
C THR A 326 -20.97 18.08 -0.20
N TYR A 327 -20.89 19.38 -0.52
CA TYR A 327 -21.57 20.43 0.23
C TYR A 327 -23.08 20.23 0.21
N LEU A 328 -23.68 20.08 -0.99
CA LEU A 328 -25.13 19.89 -1.15
C LEU A 328 -25.60 18.63 -0.42
N PHE A 329 -24.84 17.54 -0.53
CA PHE A 329 -25.13 16.28 0.15
C PHE A 329 -25.15 16.42 1.67
N CYS A 330 -24.16 17.12 2.24
CA CYS A 330 -24.10 17.40 3.67
C CYS A 330 -25.19 18.40 4.10
N ARG A 331 -25.47 19.42 3.28
CA ARG A 331 -26.43 20.48 3.58
C ARG A 331 -27.84 19.94 3.70
N GLN A 332 -28.25 19.07 2.77
CA GLN A 332 -29.55 18.39 2.79
C GLN A 332 -29.77 17.57 4.08
N ARG A 333 -28.68 17.08 4.70
CA ARG A 333 -28.73 16.22 5.90
C ARG A 333 -28.39 16.96 7.20
N GLY A 334 -28.10 18.26 7.14
CA GLY A 334 -27.68 19.05 8.30
C GLY A 334 -26.28 18.69 8.84
N TRP A 335 -25.41 18.10 8.03
CA TRP A 335 -24.09 17.61 8.45
C TRP A 335 -22.97 18.65 8.33
N ALA A 336 -23.12 19.75 9.07
CA ALA A 336 -22.23 20.91 8.95
C ALA A 336 -20.78 20.63 9.40
N ARG A 337 -20.55 19.89 10.51
CA ARG A 337 -19.18 19.56 10.94
C ARG A 337 -18.52 18.56 10.01
N LEU A 338 -19.31 17.63 9.43
CA LEU A 338 -18.79 16.73 8.40
C LEU A 338 -18.31 17.51 7.18
N TRP A 339 -19.11 18.45 6.67
CA TRP A 339 -18.70 19.33 5.57
C TRP A 339 -17.43 20.09 5.92
N ALA A 340 -17.39 20.77 7.06
CA ALA A 340 -16.22 21.53 7.51
C ALA A 340 -14.97 20.64 7.58
N TYR A 341 -15.09 19.43 8.13
CA TYR A 341 -14.02 18.44 8.14
C TYR A 341 -13.59 18.04 6.73
N LEU A 342 -14.55 17.70 5.85
CA LEU A 342 -14.28 17.23 4.50
C LEU A 342 -13.59 18.30 3.66
N TRP A 343 -14.05 19.55 3.73
CA TRP A 343 -13.42 20.69 3.08
C TRP A 343 -11.97 20.87 3.55
N THR A 344 -11.77 21.00 4.86
CA THR A 344 -10.46 21.30 5.44
C THR A 344 -9.43 20.19 5.24
N ASN A 345 -9.84 18.93 5.03
CA ASN A 345 -8.91 17.80 4.96
C ASN A 345 -8.82 17.14 3.58
N TRP A 346 -9.71 17.49 2.64
CA TRP A 346 -9.83 16.79 1.36
C TRP A 346 -10.19 17.70 0.19
N TYR A 347 -11.22 18.56 0.29
CA TYR A 347 -11.73 19.28 -0.90
C TYR A 347 -11.13 20.67 -1.14
N ASN A 348 -10.41 21.23 -0.16
CA ASN A 348 -9.62 22.43 -0.40
C ASN A 348 -8.53 22.16 -1.47
N PRO A 349 -8.06 23.19 -2.19
CA PRO A 349 -7.12 23.00 -3.30
C PRO A 349 -5.82 22.28 -2.92
N ASP A 350 -5.28 22.57 -1.73
CA ASP A 350 -3.99 22.06 -1.28
C ASP A 350 -4.04 20.59 -0.84
N ASP A 351 -5.12 20.15 -0.22
CA ASP A 351 -5.32 18.72 0.05
C ASP A 351 -5.73 17.98 -1.23
N TRP A 352 -6.60 18.56 -2.08
CA TRP A 352 -7.10 17.89 -3.29
C TRP A 352 -5.98 17.36 -4.17
N LYS A 353 -4.94 18.17 -4.39
CA LYS A 353 -3.78 17.77 -5.21
C LYS A 353 -3.05 16.53 -4.67
N LEU A 354 -3.13 16.25 -3.36
CA LEU A 354 -2.44 15.13 -2.71
C LEU A 354 -3.19 13.81 -2.84
N TRP A 355 -4.53 13.78 -2.82
CA TRP A 355 -5.28 12.52 -2.80
C TRP A 355 -6.07 12.26 -4.08
N ALA A 356 -6.54 13.27 -4.80
CA ALA A 356 -7.35 13.05 -5.98
C ALA A 356 -6.49 12.61 -7.17
N ARG A 357 -6.90 11.58 -7.90
CA ARG A 357 -6.18 11.16 -9.12
C ARG A 357 -6.21 12.23 -10.21
N SER A 358 -7.29 13.02 -10.26
CA SER A 358 -7.49 14.07 -11.26
C SER A 358 -6.45 15.19 -11.28
N SER A 359 -5.68 15.38 -10.20
CA SER A 359 -4.65 16.44 -10.13
C SER A 359 -3.40 16.21 -10.98
N HIS A 360 -3.45 15.28 -11.94
CA HIS A 360 -2.37 15.00 -12.89
C HIS A 360 -2.96 14.57 -14.24
N PRO A 361 -2.28 14.86 -15.36
CA PRO A 361 -2.76 14.47 -16.69
C PRO A 361 -2.74 12.96 -16.96
N THR A 362 -1.85 12.23 -16.28
CA THR A 362 -1.71 10.77 -16.41
C THR A 362 -2.07 10.04 -15.13
N ILE A 363 -2.39 8.75 -15.25
CA ILE A 363 -2.90 7.93 -14.15
C ILE A 363 -1.78 7.11 -13.48
N PRO A 364 -1.68 7.12 -12.14
CA PRO A 364 -0.80 6.19 -11.42
C PRO A 364 -1.27 4.73 -11.61
N VAL A 365 -0.33 3.79 -11.73
CA VAL A 365 -0.62 2.34 -11.82
C VAL A 365 -0.94 1.83 -10.42
N LEU A 366 -0.24 2.32 -9.39
CA LEU A 366 -0.57 2.00 -8.02
C LEU A 366 -1.70 2.91 -7.54
N LYS A 367 -2.81 2.28 -7.17
CA LYS A 367 -3.87 2.96 -6.40
C LYS A 367 -3.51 3.09 -4.91
N THR A 368 -2.59 2.25 -4.43
CA THR A 368 -2.25 2.09 -3.01
C THR A 368 -0.77 1.81 -2.84
N THR A 369 -0.21 2.17 -1.69
CA THR A 369 1.13 1.78 -1.22
C THR A 369 1.20 0.32 -0.74
N MET A 370 0.22 -0.54 -1.07
CA MET A 370 0.21 -1.96 -0.65
C MET A 370 1.40 -2.76 -1.16
N ILE A 371 2.15 -2.26 -2.15
CA ILE A 371 3.45 -2.85 -2.51
C ILE A 371 4.45 -2.76 -1.35
N CYS A 372 4.38 -1.72 -0.51
CA CYS A 372 5.14 -1.60 0.73
C CYS A 372 4.64 -2.60 1.76
N GLU A 373 3.33 -2.68 2.01
CA GLU A 373 2.79 -3.64 2.99
C GLU A 373 3.12 -5.09 2.62
N SER A 374 3.01 -5.45 1.34
CA SER A 374 3.42 -6.76 0.83
C SER A 374 4.91 -7.02 1.09
N HIS A 375 5.74 -6.00 0.91
CA HIS A 375 7.16 -6.05 1.17
C HIS A 375 7.48 -6.15 2.67
N TRP A 376 6.73 -5.48 3.53
CA TRP A 376 6.83 -5.60 4.99
C TRP A 376 6.41 -6.97 5.48
N ARG A 377 5.36 -7.54 4.90
CA ARG A 377 4.96 -8.92 5.20
C ARG A 377 6.09 -9.88 4.87
N LEU A 378 6.69 -9.75 3.68
CA LEU A 378 7.85 -10.55 3.26
C LEU A 378 9.00 -10.43 4.27
N ILE A 379 9.42 -9.20 4.62
CA ILE A 379 10.51 -8.99 5.58
C ILE A 379 10.16 -9.57 6.95
N LYS A 380 9.00 -9.23 7.52
CA LYS A 380 8.61 -9.63 8.88
C LYS A 380 8.34 -11.12 9.00
N HIS A 381 7.53 -11.67 8.11
CA HIS A 381 7.03 -13.05 8.23
C HIS A 381 7.94 -14.06 7.56
N ASP A 382 8.55 -13.73 6.42
CA ASP A 382 9.32 -14.74 5.69
C ASP A 382 10.78 -14.72 6.16
N TYR A 383 11.32 -13.54 6.50
CA TYR A 383 12.73 -13.38 6.90
C TYR A 383 12.97 -13.17 8.39
N LEU A 384 12.14 -12.35 9.07
CA LEU A 384 12.37 -11.96 10.47
C LEU A 384 11.58 -12.76 11.50
N HIS A 385 10.69 -13.67 11.10
CA HIS A 385 9.74 -14.34 12.01
C HIS A 385 10.39 -15.12 13.18
N ARG A 386 11.63 -15.56 13.04
CA ARG A 386 12.37 -16.29 14.09
C ARG A 386 13.18 -15.38 15.00
N PHE A 387 13.21 -14.08 14.73
CA PHE A 387 14.00 -13.11 15.47
C PHE A 387 13.07 -12.17 16.22
N SER A 388 13.11 -12.23 17.55
CA SER A 388 12.48 -11.20 18.37
C SER A 388 13.31 -9.92 18.29
N ARG A 389 12.82 -8.93 17.54
CA ARG A 389 13.42 -7.59 17.35
C ARG A 389 14.96 -7.64 17.21
N PRO A 390 15.49 -8.15 16.09
CA PRO A 390 16.94 -8.30 15.89
C PRO A 390 17.69 -6.95 15.90
N ARG A 391 19.01 -6.98 16.06
CA ARG A 391 19.85 -5.78 15.91
C ARG A 391 19.80 -5.26 14.47
N ILE A 392 20.02 -3.95 14.28
CA ILE A 392 19.97 -3.30 12.95
C ILE A 392 20.99 -3.92 11.98
N ASP A 393 22.22 -4.20 12.44
CA ASP A 393 23.27 -4.85 11.67
C ASP A 393 22.86 -6.24 11.16
N HIS A 394 22.10 -6.99 11.97
CA HIS A 394 21.52 -8.27 11.53
C HIS A 394 20.42 -8.07 10.48
N VAL A 395 19.53 -7.09 10.63
CA VAL A 395 18.48 -6.84 9.63
C VAL A 395 19.09 -6.46 8.29
N ILE A 396 20.06 -5.54 8.27
CA ILE A 396 20.80 -5.17 7.05
C ILE A 396 21.51 -6.39 6.44
N HIS A 397 22.12 -7.25 7.25
CA HIS A 397 22.72 -8.48 6.76
C HIS A 397 21.70 -9.38 6.06
N ILE A 398 20.51 -9.56 6.63
CA ILE A 398 19.41 -10.33 6.02
C ILE A 398 18.93 -9.68 4.72
N LEU A 399 18.73 -8.36 4.72
CA LEU A 399 18.31 -7.62 3.53
C LEU A 399 19.31 -7.82 2.39
N ARG A 400 20.61 -7.72 2.66
CA ARG A 400 21.68 -7.87 1.65
C ARG A 400 21.87 -9.30 1.17
N THR A 401 21.86 -10.27 2.07
CA THR A 401 22.27 -11.65 1.75
C THR A 401 21.12 -12.56 1.36
N ARG A 402 19.88 -12.15 1.61
CA ARG A 402 18.68 -12.97 1.30
C ARG A 402 17.64 -12.21 0.49
N VAL A 403 17.23 -11.03 0.97
CA VAL A 403 16.13 -10.28 0.33
C VAL A 403 16.53 -9.73 -1.04
N LEU A 404 17.62 -8.98 -1.13
CA LEU A 404 18.10 -8.41 -2.39
C LEU A 404 18.42 -9.46 -3.46
N PRO A 405 19.09 -10.59 -3.18
CA PRO A 405 19.29 -11.66 -4.16
C PRO A 405 17.99 -12.20 -4.75
N GLN A 406 16.99 -12.49 -3.91
CA GLN A 406 15.69 -12.97 -4.39
C GLN A 406 15.00 -11.92 -5.28
N ILE A 407 15.10 -10.65 -4.90
CA ILE A 407 14.52 -9.53 -5.62
C ILE A 407 15.22 -9.32 -6.97
N VAL A 408 16.54 -9.39 -7.03
CA VAL A 408 17.33 -9.31 -8.27
C VAL A 408 16.91 -10.41 -9.23
N MET A 409 16.79 -11.66 -8.78
CA MET A 409 16.29 -12.76 -9.62
C MET A 409 14.89 -12.49 -10.17
N ARG A 410 13.99 -11.93 -9.33
CA ARG A 410 12.63 -11.58 -9.72
C ARG A 410 12.61 -10.45 -10.76
N ILE A 411 13.37 -9.39 -10.54
CA ILE A 411 13.46 -8.24 -11.47
C ILE A 411 14.01 -8.70 -12.81
N THR A 412 15.10 -9.46 -12.82
CA THR A 412 15.68 -9.99 -14.07
C THR A 412 14.65 -10.84 -14.84
N SER A 413 13.85 -11.64 -14.15
CA SER A 413 12.77 -12.42 -14.76
C SER A 413 11.64 -11.54 -15.33
N LEU A 414 11.26 -10.47 -14.63
CA LEU A 414 10.25 -9.50 -15.11
C LEU A 414 10.74 -8.73 -16.34
N LEU A 415 11.98 -8.23 -16.30
CA LEU A 415 12.60 -7.47 -17.38
C LEU A 415 12.80 -8.31 -18.66
N THR A 416 13.01 -9.62 -18.52
CA THR A 416 13.12 -10.57 -19.64
C THR A 416 11.78 -11.14 -20.10
N GLY A 417 10.66 -10.73 -19.48
CA GLY A 417 9.33 -11.23 -19.82
C GLY A 417 9.07 -12.68 -19.42
N ASN A 418 9.90 -13.26 -18.53
CA ASN A 418 9.75 -14.64 -18.05
C ASN A 418 8.66 -14.73 -16.96
N LEU A 419 7.41 -14.69 -17.40
CA LEU A 419 6.22 -14.79 -16.55
C LEU A 419 6.12 -16.13 -15.79
N ARG A 420 6.83 -17.18 -16.20
CA ARG A 420 6.85 -18.46 -15.49
C ARG A 420 7.63 -18.35 -14.18
N MET A 421 8.73 -17.59 -14.18
CA MET A 421 9.56 -17.41 -12.98
C MET A 421 9.09 -16.25 -12.11
N ALA A 422 8.54 -15.20 -12.70
CA ALA A 422 8.07 -14.03 -11.96
C ALA A 422 6.70 -13.56 -12.47
N MET A 423 5.64 -14.29 -12.12
CA MET A 423 4.28 -13.80 -12.34
C MET A 423 3.92 -12.73 -11.28
N PRO A 424 3.53 -11.51 -11.68
CA PRO A 424 2.91 -10.57 -10.75
C PRO A 424 1.56 -11.08 -10.25
N SER A 425 1.29 -10.91 -8.96
CA SER A 425 0.04 -11.37 -8.32
C SER A 425 -1.20 -10.71 -8.91
N TRP A 426 -1.10 -9.44 -9.33
CA TRP A 426 -2.22 -8.70 -9.90
C TRP A 426 -2.79 -9.34 -11.16
N ARG A 427 -2.00 -10.10 -11.93
CA ARG A 427 -2.48 -10.75 -13.15
C ARG A 427 -3.53 -11.82 -12.88
N LYS A 428 -3.42 -12.54 -11.75
CA LYS A 428 -4.43 -13.52 -11.33
C LYS A 428 -5.75 -12.81 -11.01
N GLU A 429 -5.67 -11.75 -10.21
CA GLU A 429 -6.84 -10.95 -9.83
C GLU A 429 -7.48 -10.24 -11.02
N PHE A 430 -6.67 -9.76 -11.98
CA PHE A 430 -7.16 -9.18 -13.22
C PHE A 430 -7.98 -10.18 -14.04
N VAL A 431 -7.48 -11.40 -14.22
CA VAL A 431 -8.22 -12.46 -14.92
C VAL A 431 -9.51 -12.78 -14.18
N LYS A 432 -9.49 -12.88 -12.85
CA LYS A 432 -10.70 -13.13 -12.04
C LYS A 432 -11.76 -12.06 -12.28
N LEU A 433 -11.39 -10.78 -12.19
CA LEU A 433 -12.32 -9.67 -12.40
C LEU A 433 -12.81 -9.58 -13.85
N TRP A 434 -11.94 -9.89 -14.82
CA TRP A 434 -12.33 -9.97 -16.23
C TRP A 434 -13.42 -11.01 -16.45
N ARG A 435 -13.23 -12.24 -15.98
CA ARG A 435 -14.22 -13.33 -16.13
C ARG A 435 -15.53 -13.01 -15.42
N LYS A 436 -15.46 -12.40 -14.22
CA LYS A 436 -16.66 -11.93 -13.51
C LYS A 436 -17.45 -10.91 -14.31
N SER A 437 -16.77 -10.05 -15.07
CA SER A 437 -17.40 -9.01 -15.89
C SER A 437 -17.93 -9.54 -17.22
N GLU A 438 -17.27 -10.55 -17.81
CA GLU A 438 -17.68 -11.23 -19.05
C GLU A 438 -19.03 -11.95 -18.91
N GLY A 439 -19.33 -12.48 -17.72
CA GLY A 439 -20.61 -13.15 -17.43
C GLY A 439 -21.78 -12.22 -17.12
N ARG A 440 -21.65 -10.89 -17.24
CA ARG A 440 -22.71 -9.92 -16.91
C ARG A 440 -23.41 -9.41 -18.16
N GLU A 441 -24.73 -9.37 -18.11
CA GLU A 441 -25.54 -8.80 -19.19
C GLU A 441 -25.34 -7.28 -19.33
N VAL A 442 -25.33 -6.82 -20.58
CA VAL A 442 -25.12 -5.43 -20.97
C VAL A 442 -26.22 -5.02 -21.95
N SER A 443 -26.99 -4.00 -21.58
CA SER A 443 -27.98 -3.43 -22.48
C SER A 443 -27.32 -2.48 -23.50
N PRO A 444 -27.79 -2.44 -24.76
CA PRO A 444 -27.24 -1.51 -25.76
C PRO A 444 -27.34 -0.04 -25.34
N GLU A 445 -28.40 0.37 -24.65
CA GLU A 445 -28.62 1.74 -24.19
C GLU A 445 -27.55 2.17 -23.18
N SER A 446 -27.09 1.22 -22.34
CA SER A 446 -26.04 1.48 -21.35
C SER A 446 -24.70 1.83 -22.00
N LEU A 447 -24.38 1.22 -23.15
CA LEU A 447 -23.14 1.50 -23.87
C LEU A 447 -23.06 2.95 -24.33
N THR A 448 -24.18 3.45 -24.89
CA THR A 448 -24.33 4.84 -25.33
C THR A 448 -24.37 5.80 -24.15
N ARG A 449 -25.16 5.49 -23.11
CA ARG A 449 -25.29 6.31 -21.89
C ARG A 449 -23.94 6.57 -21.24
N TYR A 450 -23.10 5.54 -21.13
CA TYR A 450 -21.79 5.63 -20.48
C TYR A 450 -20.64 5.95 -21.44
N ARG A 451 -20.92 6.30 -22.71
CA ARG A 451 -19.90 6.68 -23.69
C ARG A 451 -18.75 5.67 -23.76
N THR A 452 -19.09 4.39 -23.79
CA THR A 452 -18.10 3.32 -23.71
C THR A 452 -17.26 3.30 -24.98
N SER A 453 -15.94 3.43 -24.85
CA SER A 453 -14.99 3.43 -25.96
C SER A 453 -13.95 2.33 -25.76
N PRO A 454 -13.98 1.24 -26.55
CA PRO A 454 -12.97 0.20 -26.48
C PRO A 454 -11.62 0.65 -27.07
N ASP A 455 -11.61 1.61 -28.01
CA ASP A 455 -10.39 2.12 -28.63
C ASP A 455 -9.52 2.92 -27.65
N LEU A 456 -10.15 3.76 -26.82
CA LEU A 456 -9.48 4.48 -25.73
C LEU A 456 -9.43 3.65 -24.43
N TRP A 457 -10.20 2.57 -24.37
CA TRP A 457 -10.45 1.78 -23.16
C TRP A 457 -11.01 2.62 -22.00
N VAL A 458 -12.06 3.38 -22.24
CA VAL A 458 -12.72 4.24 -21.23
C VAL A 458 -14.22 4.01 -21.19
N CYS A 459 -14.81 4.18 -20.00
CA CYS A 459 -16.26 4.09 -19.79
C CYS A 459 -16.66 5.05 -18.67
N GLY A 460 -17.77 5.77 -18.84
CA GLY A 460 -18.32 6.69 -17.84
C GLY A 460 -19.13 6.02 -16.73
N CYS A 461 -19.15 4.68 -16.65
CA CYS A 461 -19.92 3.99 -15.62
C CYS A 461 -19.17 3.94 -14.27
N GLU A 462 -19.92 3.88 -13.17
CA GLU A 462 -19.32 3.86 -11.82
C GLU A 462 -18.45 2.62 -11.57
N ALA A 463 -18.82 1.47 -12.14
CA ALA A 463 -18.03 0.24 -12.01
C ALA A 463 -16.62 0.39 -12.60
N PHE A 464 -16.48 1.12 -13.72
CA PHE A 464 -15.18 1.41 -14.30
C PHE A 464 -14.33 2.31 -13.38
N LEU A 465 -14.94 3.35 -12.81
CA LEU A 465 -14.28 4.27 -11.88
C LEU A 465 -13.86 3.58 -10.57
N GLY A 466 -14.71 2.69 -10.05
CA GLY A 466 -14.45 1.90 -8.84
C GLY A 466 -13.35 0.85 -9.03
N SER A 467 -13.30 0.25 -10.24
CA SER A 467 -12.40 -0.85 -10.57
C SER A 467 -10.93 -0.49 -10.35
N ARG A 468 -10.23 -1.36 -9.61
CA ARG A 468 -8.75 -1.30 -9.48
C ARG A 468 -8.06 -1.34 -10.84
N PHE A 469 -8.64 -2.08 -11.78
CA PHE A 469 -8.04 -2.33 -13.09
C PHE A 469 -8.65 -1.47 -14.20
N LEU A 470 -9.57 -0.54 -13.90
CA LEU A 470 -10.25 0.27 -14.92
C LEU A 470 -10.87 -0.62 -16.00
N ILE A 471 -11.62 -1.63 -15.56
CA ILE A 471 -12.42 -2.51 -16.41
C ILE A 471 -13.86 -2.53 -15.91
N CYS A 472 -14.81 -2.77 -16.81
CA CYS A 472 -16.22 -2.97 -16.49
C CYS A 472 -16.85 -3.91 -17.51
N LYS A 473 -18.08 -4.37 -17.23
CA LYS A 473 -18.85 -5.22 -18.13
C LYS A 473 -19.03 -4.61 -19.53
N HIS A 474 -19.23 -3.29 -19.63
CA HIS A 474 -19.43 -2.58 -20.89
C HIS A 474 -18.21 -2.66 -21.82
N LEU A 475 -17.00 -2.45 -21.28
CA LEU A 475 -15.76 -2.55 -22.08
C LEU A 475 -15.51 -3.98 -22.53
N ILE A 476 -15.76 -4.95 -21.63
CA ILE A 476 -15.50 -6.36 -21.89
C ILE A 476 -16.50 -6.93 -22.91
N SER A 477 -17.76 -6.49 -22.91
CA SER A 477 -18.74 -6.91 -23.92
C SER A 477 -18.45 -6.34 -25.32
N MET A 478 -17.62 -5.29 -25.42
CA MET A 478 -17.24 -4.65 -26.68
C MET A 478 -15.98 -5.23 -27.32
N VAL A 479 -15.36 -6.27 -26.74
CA VAL A 479 -14.17 -6.92 -27.30
C VAL A 479 -14.37 -8.42 -27.51
N GLN A 480 -13.59 -8.99 -28.43
CA GLN A 480 -13.56 -10.43 -28.67
C GLN A 480 -13.11 -11.19 -27.41
N PRO A 481 -13.63 -12.42 -27.16
CA PRO A 481 -13.21 -13.24 -26.04
C PRO A 481 -11.69 -13.45 -26.01
N MET A 482 -11.09 -13.19 -24.86
CA MET A 482 -9.64 -13.36 -24.67
C MET A 482 -9.32 -14.62 -23.88
N SER A 483 -8.31 -15.37 -24.33
CA SER A 483 -7.77 -16.49 -23.57
C SER A 483 -7.08 -16.04 -22.27
N THR A 484 -7.02 -16.92 -21.27
CA THR A 484 -6.32 -16.62 -20.00
C THR A 484 -4.83 -16.32 -20.19
N SER A 485 -4.18 -16.94 -21.18
CA SER A 485 -2.78 -16.65 -21.50
C SER A 485 -2.59 -15.25 -22.10
N ASN A 486 -3.54 -14.79 -22.93
CA ASN A 486 -3.53 -13.44 -23.48
C ASN A 486 -3.80 -12.38 -22.41
N LEU A 487 -4.79 -12.61 -21.54
CA LEU A 487 -5.06 -11.72 -20.40
C LEU A 487 -3.83 -11.61 -19.47
N LYS A 488 -3.11 -12.70 -19.25
CA LYS A 488 -1.85 -12.67 -18.48
C LYS A 488 -0.71 -11.92 -19.18
N ARG A 489 -0.82 -11.56 -20.45
CA ARG A 489 0.18 -10.80 -21.21
C ARG A 489 -0.25 -9.37 -21.54
N ILE A 490 -1.47 -8.98 -21.15
CA ILE A 490 -1.97 -7.63 -21.34
C ILE A 490 -1.07 -6.61 -20.62
N GLN A 491 -0.96 -5.42 -21.20
CA GLN A 491 -0.11 -4.33 -20.72
C GLN A 491 -0.97 -3.13 -20.30
N ARG A 492 -0.65 -2.57 -19.13
CA ARG A 492 -1.29 -1.39 -18.54
C ARG A 492 -0.49 -0.14 -18.91
N HIS A 493 -1.19 0.91 -19.35
CA HIS A 493 -0.58 2.22 -19.66
C HIS A 493 -0.99 3.30 -18.65
N ARG A 494 -0.46 4.51 -18.74
CA ARG A 494 -0.88 5.64 -17.86
C ARG A 494 -1.84 6.60 -18.55
N GLU A 495 -2.00 6.41 -19.86
CA GLU A 495 -2.82 7.18 -20.77
C GLU A 495 -3.61 6.20 -21.67
N PRO A 496 -4.68 6.65 -22.34
CA PRO A 496 -5.41 5.86 -23.31
C PRO A 496 -4.53 5.46 -24.52
N PRO A 497 -4.69 4.24 -25.08
CA PRO A 497 -5.51 3.14 -24.57
C PRO A 497 -4.96 2.61 -23.24
N LEU A 498 -5.82 2.55 -22.21
CA LEU A 498 -5.39 2.21 -20.85
C LEU A 498 -4.89 0.76 -20.72
N TRP A 499 -5.36 -0.12 -21.61
CA TRP A 499 -4.89 -1.49 -21.74
C TRP A 499 -4.67 -1.84 -23.21
N THR A 500 -3.61 -2.59 -23.49
CA THR A 500 -3.30 -3.07 -24.84
C THR A 500 -2.88 -4.52 -24.85
N HIS A 501 -3.30 -5.25 -25.88
CA HIS A 501 -2.77 -6.55 -26.26
C HIS A 501 -3.13 -6.82 -27.73
N PRO A 502 -2.31 -7.52 -28.53
CA PRO A 502 -2.62 -7.82 -29.93
C PRO A 502 -3.95 -8.57 -30.15
N ALA A 503 -4.35 -9.38 -29.17
CA ALA A 503 -5.63 -10.09 -29.16
C ALA A 503 -6.80 -9.32 -28.54
N LEU A 504 -6.61 -8.05 -28.15
CA LEU A 504 -7.67 -7.18 -27.64
C LEU A 504 -8.31 -6.46 -28.83
N ILE A 505 -9.29 -7.11 -29.46
CA ILE A 505 -9.89 -6.66 -30.71
C ILE A 505 -11.35 -6.24 -30.43
N PRO A 506 -11.77 -5.00 -30.77
CA PRO A 506 -13.16 -4.60 -30.68
C PRO A 506 -14.11 -5.47 -31.52
N THR A 507 -15.33 -5.69 -31.06
CA THR A 507 -16.37 -6.40 -31.84
C THR A 507 -16.90 -5.52 -32.97
N SER A 508 -17.47 -6.13 -34.01
CA SER A 508 -18.06 -5.38 -35.15
C SER A 508 -19.16 -4.41 -34.72
N ALA A 509 -19.95 -4.76 -33.71
CA ALA A 509 -20.96 -3.88 -33.10
C ALA A 509 -20.34 -2.64 -32.42
N ALA A 510 -19.15 -2.78 -31.83
CA ALA A 510 -18.43 -1.65 -31.24
C ALA A 510 -17.91 -0.66 -32.31
N VAL A 511 -17.45 -1.18 -33.45
CA VAL A 511 -16.96 -0.36 -34.58
C VAL A 511 -18.09 0.46 -35.20
N GLN A 512 -19.30 -0.09 -35.27
CA GLN A 512 -20.48 0.63 -35.79
C GLN A 512 -20.95 1.74 -34.84
N ALA A 513 -20.85 1.55 -33.52
CA ALA A 513 -21.21 2.57 -32.54
C ALA A 513 -20.22 3.77 -32.52
N GLY A 514 -18.95 3.55 -32.86
CA GLY A 514 -17.93 4.60 -32.95
C GLY A 514 -18.08 5.54 -34.15
N ASN A 515 -18.61 5.03 -35.27
CA ASN A 515 -18.75 5.80 -36.52
C ASN A 515 -19.93 6.80 -36.53
N VAL A 516 -20.79 6.82 -35.52
CA VAL A 516 -21.98 7.70 -35.45
C VAL A 516 -21.68 9.04 -34.74
N GLN A 517 -20.48 9.22 -34.16
CA GLN A 517 -20.13 10.43 -33.39
C GLN A 517 -19.56 11.61 -34.21
N SER A 518 -19.68 11.60 -35.55
CA SER A 518 -19.19 12.67 -36.44
C SER A 518 -20.30 13.47 -37.14
N VAL A 519 -21.36 13.86 -36.42
CA VAL A 519 -22.32 14.87 -36.91
C VAL A 519 -22.64 15.89 -35.82
N GLU A 520 -22.65 17.15 -36.25
CA GLU A 520 -22.57 18.41 -35.52
C GLU A 520 -23.68 18.69 -34.48
N SER A 521 -23.34 19.63 -33.60
CA SER A 521 -24.13 20.24 -32.53
C SER A 521 -25.39 20.99 -33.00
N SER A 522 -26.50 20.83 -32.27
CA SER A 522 -27.48 21.90 -32.07
C SER A 522 -28.31 21.74 -30.79
N ALA A 523 -28.22 22.77 -29.95
CA ALA A 523 -29.13 23.33 -28.94
C ALA A 523 -30.26 22.51 -28.26
N VAL A 524 -30.18 22.53 -26.92
CA VAL A 524 -31.19 22.83 -25.87
C VAL A 524 -32.61 22.23 -25.98
N GLY A 525 -32.97 21.48 -24.95
CA GLY A 525 -34.34 21.28 -24.49
C GLY A 525 -34.33 20.75 -23.05
N ASP A 526 -34.77 21.59 -22.11
CA ASP A 526 -35.09 21.19 -20.75
C ASP A 526 -36.20 20.12 -20.77
N ALA A 527 -35.99 19.03 -20.03
CA ALA A 527 -37.04 18.08 -19.71
C ALA A 527 -36.79 17.53 -18.31
N GLU A 528 -37.54 18.09 -17.34
CA GLU A 528 -37.82 17.45 -16.07
C GLU A 528 -38.58 16.14 -16.36
N GLY A 529 -37.90 15.02 -16.17
CA GLY A 529 -38.46 13.68 -16.20
C GLY A 529 -37.95 12.91 -14.98
N ARG A 530 -38.70 13.00 -13.88
CA ARG A 530 -38.64 12.00 -12.81
C ARG A 530 -39.33 10.76 -13.35
N ASP A 531 -38.57 9.71 -13.59
CA ASP A 531 -39.10 8.35 -13.64
C ASP A 531 -38.23 7.45 -12.76
N GLU A 532 -38.90 6.92 -11.73
CA GLU A 532 -38.48 5.84 -10.85
C GLU A 532 -38.71 4.52 -11.57
N GLU A 533 -37.64 3.76 -11.86
CA GLU A 533 -37.56 2.32 -12.20
C GLU A 533 -36.13 2.11 -12.78
N ASP A 534 -35.19 1.30 -12.29
CA ASP A 534 -35.14 0.19 -11.35
C ASP A 534 -34.09 0.46 -10.27
N ASN A 535 -34.54 0.73 -9.05
CA ASN A 535 -33.69 0.70 -7.86
C ASN A 535 -33.77 -0.70 -7.24
N ALA A 536 -33.47 -1.72 -8.04
CA ALA A 536 -33.31 -3.09 -7.58
C ALA A 536 -31.87 -3.28 -7.09
N ASP A 537 -31.64 -2.88 -5.85
CA ASP A 537 -30.71 -3.51 -4.91
C ASP A 537 -29.37 -3.99 -5.51
N VAL A 538 -28.61 -3.09 -6.14
CA VAL A 538 -27.17 -3.32 -6.39
C VAL A 538 -26.43 -2.97 -5.10
N ARG A 539 -26.48 -3.89 -4.13
CA ARG A 539 -25.54 -3.90 -3.01
C ARG A 539 -24.13 -3.74 -3.59
N PHE A 540 -23.45 -2.67 -3.18
CA PHE A 540 -22.06 -2.38 -3.53
C PHE A 540 -21.12 -3.43 -2.90
N GLU A 541 -21.12 -4.64 -3.44
CA GLU A 541 -20.16 -5.70 -3.13
C GLU A 541 -18.90 -5.52 -3.99
N GLU A 542 -18.14 -4.48 -3.68
CA GLU A 542 -16.70 -4.45 -3.99
C GLU A 542 -15.90 -3.79 -2.85
N ALA A 543 -16.41 -3.97 -1.62
CA ALA A 543 -15.80 -3.54 -0.38
C ALA A 543 -15.32 -4.70 0.49
N ALA A 544 -15.04 -5.89 -0.05
CA ALA A 544 -14.31 -6.94 0.67
C ALA A 544 -13.80 -8.01 -0.31
N GLU A 545 -12.58 -7.86 -0.81
CA GLU A 545 -11.81 -9.04 -1.26
C GLU A 545 -10.31 -8.73 -1.09
N TRP A 546 -10.01 -8.15 0.07
CA TRP A 546 -8.68 -7.74 0.49
C TRP A 546 -8.41 -8.53 1.77
N ALA A 547 -8.09 -9.82 1.60
CA ALA A 547 -7.73 -10.76 2.67
C ALA A 547 -8.57 -10.63 3.95
N ALA A 548 -9.84 -11.03 3.86
CA ALA A 548 -10.51 -11.66 4.98
C ALA A 548 -10.61 -13.14 4.60
N ASP A 549 -10.16 -14.02 5.49
CA ASP A 549 -10.65 -15.39 5.51
C ASP A 549 -12.19 -15.34 5.51
N ASP A 550 -12.81 -16.34 4.88
CA ASP A 550 -14.25 -16.53 4.81
C ASP A 550 -14.88 -16.45 6.22
N ASP A 551 -15.52 -15.33 6.53
CA ASP A 551 -16.63 -15.26 7.49
C ASP A 551 -17.87 -14.89 6.68
N GLU A 552 -18.32 -15.85 5.88
CA GLU A 552 -19.72 -15.92 5.44
C GLU A 552 -20.59 -15.91 6.72
N GLU A 553 -21.68 -15.15 6.68
CA GLU A 553 -22.77 -15.17 7.67
C GLU A 553 -23.38 -16.58 7.71
N ASN A 554 -22.67 -17.53 8.33
CA ASN A 554 -23.26 -18.74 8.85
C ASN A 554 -24.12 -18.32 10.04
N GLU A 555 -25.37 -18.75 10.06
CA GLU A 555 -26.11 -18.94 11.32
C GLU A 555 -25.12 -19.42 12.38
N LEU A 556 -25.02 -18.70 13.50
CA LEU A 556 -24.06 -18.99 14.57
C LEU A 556 -24.26 -20.43 15.06
N VAL A 557 -23.56 -21.36 14.42
CA VAL A 557 -23.53 -22.76 14.81
C VAL A 557 -22.97 -22.78 16.24
N PRO A 558 -23.72 -23.31 17.22
CA PRO A 558 -23.26 -23.34 18.60
C PRO A 558 -21.84 -23.89 18.69
N VAL A 559 -21.00 -23.29 19.54
CA VAL A 559 -19.59 -23.70 19.70
C VAL A 559 -19.48 -25.21 19.96
N SER A 560 -20.44 -25.80 20.69
CA SER A 560 -20.51 -27.26 20.91
C SER A 560 -20.62 -28.05 19.61
N THR A 561 -21.44 -27.61 18.66
CA THR A 561 -21.63 -28.27 17.38
C THR A 561 -20.36 -28.18 16.52
N GLN A 562 -19.62 -27.07 16.60
CA GLN A 562 -18.31 -26.95 15.94
C GLN A 562 -17.27 -27.93 16.53
N PHE A 563 -17.32 -28.15 17.85
CA PHE A 563 -16.49 -29.19 18.49
C PHE A 563 -16.89 -30.59 18.04
N ASP A 564 -18.19 -30.89 17.95
CA ASP A 564 -18.69 -32.20 17.50
C ASP A 564 -18.29 -32.48 16.04
N GLU A 565 -18.43 -31.49 15.15
CA GLU A 565 -17.99 -31.57 13.75
C GLU A 565 -16.48 -31.79 13.63
N ALA A 566 -15.69 -31.08 14.45
CA ALA A 566 -14.24 -31.26 14.49
C ALA A 566 -13.84 -32.67 14.95
N VAL A 567 -14.53 -33.22 15.97
CA VAL A 567 -14.32 -34.59 16.44
C VAL A 567 -14.65 -35.59 15.33
N GLU A 568 -15.81 -35.46 14.67
CA GLU A 568 -16.21 -36.36 13.58
C GLU A 568 -15.19 -36.34 12.43
N LEU A 569 -14.76 -35.15 12.02
CA LEU A 569 -13.77 -34.98 10.96
C LEU A 569 -12.43 -35.66 11.32
N LEU A 570 -11.95 -35.47 12.55
CA LEU A 570 -10.70 -36.07 13.01
C LEU A 570 -10.80 -37.59 13.10
N THR A 571 -11.95 -38.14 13.52
CA THR A 571 -12.21 -39.59 13.48
C THR A 571 -12.17 -40.13 12.05
N ARG A 572 -12.78 -39.43 11.09
CA ARG A 572 -12.74 -39.83 9.66
C ARG A 572 -11.32 -39.78 9.10
N LEU A 573 -10.53 -38.77 9.46
CA LEU A 573 -9.12 -38.66 9.07
C LEU A 573 -8.26 -39.77 9.69
N GLN A 574 -8.49 -40.12 10.96
CA GLN A 574 -7.83 -41.25 11.61
C GLN A 574 -8.14 -42.55 10.87
N ASN A 575 -9.40 -42.81 10.55
CA ASN A 575 -9.83 -43.99 9.80
C ASN A 575 -9.19 -44.06 8.40
N LEU A 576 -9.05 -42.92 7.71
CA LEU A 576 -8.34 -42.84 6.44
C LEU A 576 -6.87 -43.27 6.60
N VAL A 577 -6.14 -42.73 7.58
CA VAL A 577 -4.73 -43.08 7.80
C VAL A 577 -4.58 -44.56 8.18
N VAL A 578 -5.47 -45.08 9.03
CA VAL A 578 -5.47 -46.50 9.40
C VAL A 578 -5.73 -47.40 8.19
N ARG A 579 -6.67 -47.02 7.30
CA ARG A 579 -6.98 -47.76 6.07
C ARG A 579 -5.83 -47.76 5.06
N GLU A 580 -5.11 -46.65 4.94
CA GLU A 580 -3.97 -46.54 4.01
C GLU A 580 -2.67 -47.17 4.57
N LYS A 581 -2.60 -47.42 5.88
CA LYS A 581 -1.40 -47.95 6.56
C LYS A 581 -0.84 -49.25 5.95
N PRO A 582 -1.63 -50.26 5.54
CA PRO A 582 -1.10 -51.49 4.94
C PRO A 582 -0.32 -51.25 3.64
N TRP A 583 -0.64 -50.18 2.90
CA TRP A 583 -0.05 -49.88 1.60
C TRP A 583 1.24 -49.07 1.70
N LEU A 584 1.57 -48.51 2.88
CA LEU A 584 2.80 -47.75 3.17
C LEU A 584 3.21 -46.75 2.07
N SER A 585 2.23 -46.11 1.43
CA SER A 585 2.48 -45.19 0.32
C SER A 585 3.21 -43.94 0.81
N ARG A 586 4.46 -43.80 0.36
CA ARG A 586 5.32 -42.67 0.72
C ARG A 586 4.75 -41.33 0.24
N ALA A 587 4.20 -41.29 -0.97
CA ALA A 587 3.61 -40.08 -1.52
C ALA A 587 2.37 -39.64 -0.73
N PHE A 588 1.53 -40.59 -0.31
CA PHE A 588 0.34 -40.32 0.51
C PHE A 588 0.74 -39.78 1.89
N ILE A 589 1.63 -40.48 2.61
CA ILE A 589 1.98 -40.07 3.98
C ILE A 589 2.74 -38.73 4.00
N GLU A 590 3.62 -38.46 3.01
CA GLU A 590 4.30 -37.17 2.91
C GLU A 590 3.33 -36.02 2.59
N ALA A 591 2.33 -36.25 1.74
CA ALA A 591 1.29 -35.27 1.45
C ALA A 591 0.40 -35.04 2.69
N PHE A 592 0.00 -36.10 3.38
CA PHE A 592 -0.81 -36.05 4.60
C PHE A 592 -0.10 -35.28 5.72
N MET A 593 1.17 -35.59 5.99
CA MET A 593 1.98 -34.91 7.01
C MET A 593 2.25 -33.44 6.65
N ARG A 594 2.43 -33.14 5.36
CA ARG A 594 2.62 -31.75 4.88
C ARG A 594 1.34 -30.93 5.05
N GLY A 595 0.19 -31.51 4.72
CA GLY A 595 -1.12 -30.86 4.89
C GLY A 595 -1.46 -30.60 6.35
N ASN A 596 -1.06 -31.47 7.26
CA ASN A 596 -1.36 -31.38 8.69
C ASN A 596 -0.25 -30.72 9.54
N ARG A 597 0.75 -30.08 8.92
CA ARG A 597 1.94 -29.55 9.62
C ARG A 597 1.59 -28.56 10.75
N GLN A 598 0.57 -27.73 10.55
CA GLN A 598 0.15 -26.76 11.56
C GLN A 598 -0.52 -27.44 12.76
N ASN A 599 -1.34 -28.46 12.53
CA ASN A 599 -1.99 -29.27 13.56
C ASN A 599 -0.98 -30.06 14.40
N ILE A 600 0.04 -30.63 13.73
CA ILE A 600 1.15 -31.30 14.41
C ILE A 600 1.87 -30.33 15.35
N LYS A 601 2.12 -29.09 14.89
CA LYS A 601 2.75 -28.06 15.71
C LYS A 601 1.90 -27.69 16.93
N LEU A 602 0.57 -27.60 16.77
CA LEU A 602 -0.36 -27.35 17.88
C LEU A 602 -0.29 -28.46 18.93
N LEU A 603 -0.25 -29.73 18.51
CA LEU A 603 -0.08 -30.88 19.41
C LEU A 603 1.28 -30.85 20.13
N GLU A 604 2.36 -30.53 19.42
CA GLU A 604 3.69 -30.37 20.03
C GLU A 604 3.73 -29.24 21.07
N GLU A 605 3.03 -28.13 20.81
CA GLU A 605 2.91 -27.01 21.73
C GLU A 605 2.09 -27.38 22.99
N ASP A 606 1.01 -28.13 22.83
CA ASP A 606 0.20 -28.65 23.94
C ASP A 606 0.99 -29.66 24.79
N GLU A 607 1.69 -30.62 24.16
CA GLU A 607 2.58 -31.54 24.86
C GLU A 607 3.66 -30.79 25.65
N GLN A 608 4.25 -29.74 25.08
CA GLN A 608 5.21 -28.91 25.79
C GLN A 608 4.58 -28.16 26.97
N ARG A 609 3.32 -27.73 26.84
CA ARG A 609 2.57 -27.06 27.91
C ARG A 609 2.28 -28.04 29.06
N LEU A 610 1.82 -29.25 28.75
CA LEU A 610 1.61 -30.32 29.73
C LEU A 610 2.91 -30.74 30.42
N ARG A 611 4.01 -30.87 29.68
CA ARG A 611 5.35 -31.15 30.24
C ARG A 611 5.84 -30.04 31.19
N ARG A 612 5.50 -28.77 30.95
CA ARG A 612 5.85 -27.67 31.85
C ARG A 612 5.05 -27.71 33.16
N GLN A 613 3.82 -28.22 33.13
CA GLN A 613 2.99 -28.39 34.33
C GLN A 613 3.50 -29.52 35.24
N THR A 614 4.21 -30.50 34.68
CA THR A 614 4.73 -31.67 35.41
C THR A 614 6.21 -31.56 35.80
N MET A 615 6.90 -30.47 35.44
CA MET A 615 8.30 -30.26 35.84
C MET A 615 8.42 -29.73 37.29
N PRO A 616 9.29 -30.33 38.14
CA PRO A 616 9.58 -29.80 39.47
C PRO A 616 10.25 -28.41 39.36
N ASN A 617 9.71 -27.42 40.05
CA ASN A 617 10.26 -26.06 40.09
C ASN A 617 11.65 -26.04 40.74
N THR A 618 12.71 -25.88 39.96
CA THR A 618 14.04 -25.55 40.47
C THR A 618 14.18 -24.04 40.62
N TRP A 619 13.85 -23.55 41.82
CA TRP A 619 14.09 -22.17 42.24
C TRP A 619 15.56 -22.00 42.65
N THR A 620 16.20 -20.93 42.15
CA THR A 620 17.37 -20.31 42.79
C THR A 620 16.97 -18.90 43.25
N PRO A 621 17.23 -18.49 44.50
CA PRO A 621 16.87 -17.16 44.99
C PRO A 621 17.73 -16.07 44.32
N GLY A 622 17.10 -15.05 43.72
CA GLY A 622 17.83 -13.85 43.26
C GLY A 622 17.43 -13.21 41.93
N GLN A 623 16.33 -13.57 41.26
CA GLN A 623 15.87 -12.87 40.05
C GLN A 623 14.61 -12.01 40.27
N HIS A 624 14.67 -10.84 39.61
CA HIS A 624 13.84 -9.63 39.65
C HIS A 624 12.32 -9.85 39.49
N GLY A 625 11.51 -9.06 40.22
CA GLY A 625 10.05 -9.19 40.37
C GLY A 625 9.17 -8.80 39.16
N ALA A 626 9.58 -9.12 37.93
CA ALA A 626 8.82 -8.79 36.71
C ALA A 626 8.31 -10.01 35.91
N THR A 627 8.33 -11.21 36.50
CA THR A 627 7.65 -12.39 35.95
C THR A 627 6.47 -12.77 36.83
N MET A 628 5.40 -11.98 36.74
CA MET A 628 4.04 -12.43 37.07
C MET A 628 3.28 -12.74 35.77
N TYR A 629 2.15 -13.45 35.91
CA TYR A 629 1.31 -14.11 34.91
C TYR A 629 1.81 -15.53 34.57
N LEU A 630 1.16 -16.61 35.01
CA LEU A 630 -0.27 -16.91 34.96
C LEU A 630 -0.77 -17.57 36.28
N ARG A 631 -1.65 -16.91 37.02
CA ARG A 631 -2.68 -17.59 37.82
C ARG A 631 -3.94 -17.59 36.97
N GLY A 632 -4.31 -18.75 36.43
CA GLY A 632 -5.69 -18.99 36.00
C GLY A 632 -6.56 -19.08 37.23
N SER A 633 -7.54 -18.19 37.33
CA SER A 633 -8.65 -18.27 38.27
C SER A 633 -9.48 -19.51 37.96
N GLY A 634 -9.35 -20.54 38.78
CA GLY A 634 -10.32 -21.63 38.88
C GLY A 634 -10.96 -21.57 40.26
N SER A 635 -12.25 -21.27 40.32
CA SER A 635 -13.09 -21.48 41.49
C SER A 635 -14.44 -21.99 41.04
N ALA A 636 -14.78 -23.18 41.57
CA ALA A 636 -16.09 -23.84 41.63
C ALA A 636 -16.76 -24.23 40.30
#